data_AF-A0A8T4KM64-F1
#
_entry.id   AF-A0A8T4KM64-F1
#
_cell.length_a   1.000
_cell.length_b   1.000
_cell.length_c   1.000
_cell.angle_alpha   90.00
_cell.angle_beta   90.00
_cell.angle_gamma   90.00
#
_symmetry.space_group_name_H-M   'P 1'
#
loop_
_entity.id
_entity.type
_entity.pdbx_description
1 polymer ?
#
loop_
_entity_poly.entity_id
_entity_poly.type
_entity_poly.pdbx_seq_one_letter_code
_entity_poly.pdbx_strand_id
1 'polypeptide(L)'
;MQGFPAVFLHKAEGRGVKEILSVEETEKFMAIGYTTKKTRLLKLTVSRPQDVPAIREALLAEGIAEEIFEADILFKNRFLVDHDLHGMQWAEADVTKTTTSMVKVPAFEMKSIKPLDRKDNAQISILSFDIECVPSDSNRPLDSRRTCLRASSGWWTNTTPT
;
A
#
# COMPACT_ATOMS: atom_id res chain seq x y z
N MET A 1 0.76 -16.46 9.49
CA MET A 1 0.05 -15.87 8.34
C MET A 1 -0.60 -14.60 8.84
N GLN A 2 0.03 -13.44 8.63
CA GLN A 2 -0.60 -12.16 8.98
C GLN A 2 -1.78 -11.96 8.02
N GLY A 3 -3.00 -11.88 8.56
CA GLY A 3 -4.17 -11.51 7.77
C GLY A 3 -4.04 -10.06 7.30
N PHE A 4 -4.54 -9.77 6.11
CA PHE A 4 -4.47 -8.45 5.49
C PHE A 4 -5.89 -7.88 5.31
N PRO A 5 -6.03 -6.59 4.97
CA PRO A 5 -6.82 -5.62 5.71
C PRO A 5 -8.33 -5.94 5.80
N ALA A 6 -8.91 -5.25 6.77
CA ALA A 6 -10.31 -5.31 7.14
C ALA A 6 -11.26 -4.59 6.16
N VAL A 7 -12.28 -5.27 5.66
CA VAL A 7 -13.46 -4.66 5.03
C VAL A 7 -14.52 -4.45 6.10
N PHE A 8 -15.11 -3.25 6.21
CA PHE A 8 -16.18 -3.00 7.19
C PHE A 8 -17.55 -3.08 6.51
N LEU A 9 -18.43 -3.92 7.03
CA LEU A 9 -19.83 -4.06 6.58
C LEU A 9 -20.78 -3.45 7.59
N HIS A 10 -21.85 -2.81 7.10
CA HIS A 10 -23.02 -2.50 7.91
C HIS A 10 -24.09 -3.57 7.72
N LYS A 11 -24.51 -4.21 8.82
CA LYS A 11 -25.49 -5.31 8.90
C LYS A 11 -25.24 -6.45 7.90
N ALA A 12 -24.60 -7.52 8.36
CA ALA A 12 -24.52 -8.77 7.60
C ALA A 12 -24.83 -9.99 8.47
N GLU A 13 -25.60 -10.93 7.93
CA GLU A 13 -25.75 -12.27 8.49
C GLU A 13 -24.62 -13.16 7.97
N GLY A 14 -23.85 -13.76 8.87
CA GLY A 14 -22.62 -14.48 8.54
C GLY A 14 -22.85 -15.70 7.65
N ARG A 15 -22.51 -15.57 6.36
CA ARG A 15 -22.22 -16.71 5.47
C ARG A 15 -20.78 -16.60 4.99
N GLY A 16 -20.03 -17.68 5.19
CA GLY A 16 -18.59 -17.73 4.95
C GLY A 16 -18.26 -17.81 3.45
N VAL A 17 -17.72 -16.71 2.91
CA VAL A 17 -16.99 -16.72 1.63
C VAL A 17 -15.60 -17.33 1.90
N LYS A 18 -15.17 -18.31 1.09
CA LYS A 18 -13.95 -19.14 1.29
C LYS A 18 -12.63 -18.36 1.46
N GLU A 19 -12.61 -17.07 1.16
CA GLU A 19 -11.43 -16.20 1.17
C GLU A 19 -11.32 -15.29 2.41
N ILE A 20 -12.36 -15.28 3.25
CA ILE A 20 -12.43 -14.51 4.49
C ILE A 20 -11.77 -15.30 5.62
N LEU A 21 -10.76 -14.71 6.26
CA LEU A 21 -10.02 -15.29 7.38
C LEU A 21 -10.74 -15.13 8.72
N SER A 22 -11.34 -13.96 8.97
CA SER A 22 -12.06 -13.68 10.21
C SER A 22 -13.14 -12.63 10.02
N VAL A 23 -14.14 -12.67 10.89
CA VAL A 23 -15.23 -11.69 10.99
C VAL A 23 -15.30 -11.24 12.44
N GLU A 24 -15.14 -9.94 12.69
CA GLU A 24 -15.15 -9.34 14.04
C GLU A 24 -16.23 -8.25 14.11
N GLU A 25 -17.06 -8.25 15.14
CA GLU A 25 -17.95 -7.11 15.41
C GLU A 25 -17.17 -5.95 16.02
N THR A 26 -17.37 -4.73 15.50
CA THR A 26 -16.73 -3.51 15.98
C THR A 26 -17.71 -2.34 15.98
N GLU A 27 -17.43 -1.34 16.80
CA GLU A 27 -18.19 -0.10 16.84
C GLU A 27 -17.32 1.08 16.39
N LYS A 28 -17.72 1.75 15.31
CA LYS A 28 -17.02 2.92 14.75
C LYS A 28 -17.99 4.08 14.53
N PHE A 29 -17.45 5.29 14.50
CA PHE A 29 -18.19 6.44 13.99
C PHE A 29 -18.21 6.38 12.46
N MET A 30 -19.34 6.73 11.87
CA MET A 30 -19.46 6.80 10.41
C MET A 30 -18.61 7.96 9.89
N ALA A 31 -17.90 7.74 8.79
CA ALA A 31 -17.10 8.78 8.13
C ALA A 31 -17.98 9.84 7.43
N ILE A 32 -19.22 9.49 7.11
CA ILE A 32 -20.17 10.35 6.39
C ILE A 32 -21.19 10.90 7.39
N GLY A 33 -21.28 12.22 7.46
CA GLY A 33 -22.24 12.94 8.31
C GLY A 33 -21.78 13.13 9.76
N TYR A 34 -22.38 14.10 10.44
CA TYR A 34 -22.11 14.34 11.86
C TYR A 34 -22.96 13.38 12.71
N THR A 35 -22.37 12.25 13.09
CA THR A 35 -23.04 11.23 13.91
C THR A 35 -22.48 11.23 15.32
N THR A 36 -23.35 11.42 16.32
CA THR A 36 -22.96 11.43 17.75
C THR A 36 -22.87 10.04 18.37
N LYS A 37 -23.41 9.01 17.72
CA LYS A 37 -23.41 7.61 18.19
C LYS A 37 -22.54 6.73 17.31
N LYS A 38 -21.88 5.74 17.91
CA LYS A 38 -21.13 4.72 17.17
C LYS A 38 -22.12 3.74 16.51
N THR A 39 -21.78 3.32 15.31
CA THR A 39 -22.53 2.32 14.55
C THR A 39 -21.80 0.98 14.66
N ARG A 40 -22.58 -0.09 14.84
CA ARG A 40 -22.07 -1.46 14.80
C ARG A 40 -21.77 -1.86 13.36
N LEU A 41 -20.56 -2.37 13.15
CA LEU A 41 -20.02 -2.81 11.87
C LEU A 41 -19.37 -4.19 12.02
N LEU A 42 -19.29 -4.94 10.93
CA LEU A 42 -18.55 -6.19 10.85
C LEU A 42 -17.25 -5.96 10.10
N LYS A 43 -16.14 -6.29 10.73
CA LYS A 43 -14.79 -6.20 10.20
C LYS A 43 -14.38 -7.56 9.63
N LEU A 44 -14.20 -7.64 8.32
CA LEU A 44 -13.80 -8.85 7.60
C LEU A 44 -12.30 -8.82 7.27
N THR A 45 -11.53 -9.78 7.75
CA THR A 45 -10.11 -9.90 7.38
C THR A 45 -9.98 -10.83 6.18
N VAL A 46 -9.22 -10.43 5.16
CA VAL A 46 -9.04 -11.21 3.91
C VAL A 46 -7.61 -11.73 3.80
N SER A 47 -7.42 -12.89 3.16
CA SER A 47 -6.08 -13.47 2.98
C SER A 47 -5.21 -12.70 1.98
N ARG A 48 -5.78 -12.23 0.87
CA ARG A 48 -5.06 -11.47 -0.16
C ARG A 48 -5.78 -10.15 -0.42
N PRO A 49 -5.09 -9.00 -0.34
CA PRO A 49 -5.70 -7.70 -0.60
C PRO A 49 -6.25 -7.52 -2.02
N GLN A 50 -5.74 -8.29 -2.99
CA GLN A 50 -6.18 -8.25 -4.39
C GLN A 50 -7.61 -8.75 -4.58
N ASP A 51 -8.10 -9.59 -3.65
CA ASP A 51 -9.43 -10.20 -3.73
C ASP A 51 -10.51 -9.27 -3.15
N VAL A 52 -10.12 -8.20 -2.43
CA VAL A 52 -11.05 -7.26 -1.76
C VAL A 52 -12.10 -6.67 -2.69
N PRO A 53 -11.77 -6.20 -3.92
CA PRO A 53 -12.78 -5.69 -4.85
C PRO A 53 -13.80 -6.75 -5.27
N ALA A 54 -13.34 -7.96 -5.57
CA ALA A 54 -14.22 -9.07 -5.99
C ALA A 54 -15.15 -9.51 -4.83
N ILE A 55 -14.60 -9.61 -3.61
CA ILE A 55 -15.37 -9.93 -2.40
C ILE A 55 -16.42 -8.84 -2.13
N ARG A 56 -16.05 -7.56 -2.26
CA ARG A 56 -16.98 -6.44 -2.12
C ARG A 56 -18.16 -6.55 -3.08
N GLU A 57 -17.90 -6.82 -4.36
CA GLU A 57 -18.94 -6.98 -5.38
C GLU A 57 -19.84 -8.18 -5.09
N ALA A 58 -19.26 -9.32 -4.69
CA ALA A 58 -20.01 -10.51 -4.32
C ALA A 58 -20.94 -10.27 -3.13
N LEU A 59 -20.46 -9.60 -2.07
CA LEU A 59 -21.25 -9.29 -0.87
C LEU A 59 -22.44 -8.38 -1.17
N LEU A 60 -22.27 -7.41 -2.08
CA LEU A 60 -23.35 -6.53 -2.54
C LEU A 60 -24.34 -7.29 -3.44
N ALA A 61 -23.85 -8.12 -4.36
CA ALA A 61 -24.68 -8.89 -5.29
C ALA A 61 -25.54 -9.94 -4.56
N GLU A 62 -25.02 -10.57 -3.51
CA GLU A 62 -25.76 -11.53 -2.68
C GLU A 62 -26.68 -10.87 -1.64
N GLY A 63 -26.66 -9.53 -1.53
CA GLY A 63 -27.47 -8.79 -0.54
C GLY A 63 -27.06 -9.07 0.91
N ILE A 64 -25.82 -9.56 1.12
CA ILE A 64 -25.29 -9.86 2.46
C ILE A 64 -24.95 -8.57 3.21
N ALA A 65 -24.51 -7.54 2.50
CA ALA A 65 -24.20 -6.24 3.07
C ALA A 65 -25.02 -5.14 2.39
N GLU A 66 -25.64 -4.29 3.21
CA GLU A 66 -26.36 -3.10 2.73
C GLU A 66 -25.37 -2.03 2.25
N GLU A 67 -24.30 -1.81 3.04
CA GLU A 67 -23.26 -0.85 2.74
C GLU A 67 -21.88 -1.40 3.15
N ILE A 68 -20.86 -1.04 2.36
CA ILE A 68 -19.46 -1.45 2.56
C ILE A 68 -18.57 -0.22 2.65
N PHE A 69 -17.71 -0.19 3.66
CA PHE A 69 -16.82 0.92 3.96
C PHE A 69 -15.35 0.50 3.93
N GLU A 70 -14.48 1.47 3.62
CA GLU A 70 -13.01 1.35 3.62
C GLU A 70 -12.43 0.26 2.68
N ALA A 71 -13.25 -0.34 1.80
CA ALA A 71 -12.83 -1.39 0.87
C ALA A 71 -12.05 -0.86 -0.35
N ASP A 72 -12.13 0.43 -0.63
CA ASP A 72 -11.47 1.14 -1.73
C ASP A 72 -10.11 1.73 -1.34
N ILE A 73 -9.74 1.66 -0.05
CA ILE A 73 -8.44 2.11 0.42
C ILE A 73 -7.38 1.13 -0.07
N LEU A 74 -6.42 1.64 -0.86
CA LEU A 74 -5.27 0.84 -1.30
C LEU A 74 -4.58 0.18 -0.10
N PHE A 75 -4.28 -1.11 -0.22
CA PHE A 75 -3.64 -1.88 0.85
C PHE A 75 -2.40 -1.20 1.43
N LYS A 76 -1.54 -0.64 0.57
CA LYS A 76 -0.37 0.13 0.98
C LYS A 76 -0.74 1.23 1.98
N ASN A 77 -1.78 1.99 1.69
CA ASN A 77 -2.21 3.10 2.53
C ASN A 77 -2.86 2.59 3.82
N ARG A 78 -3.67 1.53 3.73
CA ARG A 78 -4.29 0.94 4.92
C ARG A 78 -3.25 0.40 5.90
N PHE A 79 -2.26 -0.32 5.38
CA PHE A 79 -1.14 -0.82 6.17
C PHE A 79 -0.38 0.32 6.87
N LEU A 80 -0.10 1.42 6.16
CA LEU A 80 0.56 2.58 6.75
C LEU A 80 -0.28 3.21 7.87
N VAL A 81 -1.59 3.41 7.65
CA VAL A 81 -2.51 3.99 8.64
C VAL A 81 -2.66 3.09 9.87
N ASP A 82 -2.77 1.78 9.68
CA ASP A 82 -2.92 0.82 10.78
C ASP A 82 -1.70 0.75 11.69
N HIS A 83 -0.52 1.05 11.16
CA HIS A 83 0.75 1.03 11.88
C HIS A 83 1.28 2.42 12.25
N ASP A 84 0.50 3.47 12.05
CA ASP A 84 0.90 4.87 12.29
C ASP A 84 2.21 5.25 11.57
N LEU A 85 2.34 4.79 10.33
CA LEU A 85 3.49 5.04 9.49
C LEU A 85 3.19 6.15 8.49
N HIS A 86 4.13 7.08 8.34
CA HIS A 86 4.02 8.18 7.40
C HIS A 86 5.12 8.13 6.33
N GLY A 87 4.92 8.90 5.25
CA GLY A 87 5.92 9.02 4.19
C GLY A 87 7.21 9.64 4.71
N MET A 88 8.35 9.11 4.26
CA MET A 88 9.70 9.61 4.60
C MET A 88 10.03 9.61 6.11
N GLN A 89 9.27 8.87 6.91
CA GLN A 89 9.50 8.73 8.35
C GLN A 89 10.44 7.56 8.65
N TRP A 90 11.22 7.68 9.72
CA TRP A 90 11.94 6.53 10.26
C TRP A 90 11.00 5.53 10.93
N ALA A 91 11.29 4.25 10.76
CA ALA A 91 10.57 3.17 11.42
C ALA A 91 11.56 2.15 11.95
N GLU A 92 11.24 1.56 13.09
CA GLU A 92 11.95 0.44 13.68
C GLU A 92 11.09 -0.82 13.53
N ALA A 93 11.71 -1.91 13.11
CA ALA A 93 11.00 -3.17 12.86
C ALA A 93 11.76 -4.37 13.42
N ASP A 94 11.03 -5.27 14.06
CA ASP A 94 11.56 -6.56 14.50
C ASP A 94 11.49 -7.53 13.32
N VAL A 95 12.65 -7.84 12.77
CA VAL A 95 12.76 -8.61 11.53
C VAL A 95 13.58 -9.89 11.68
N THR A 96 13.19 -10.92 10.95
CA THR A 96 13.98 -12.14 10.75
C THR A 96 14.52 -12.12 9.33
N LYS A 97 15.83 -12.33 9.15
CA LYS A 97 16.44 -12.32 7.82
C LYS A 97 15.94 -13.53 7.03
N THR A 98 15.48 -13.29 5.82
CA THR A 98 14.97 -14.31 4.90
C THR A 98 15.67 -14.17 3.55
N THR A 99 15.76 -15.26 2.80
CA THR A 99 16.40 -15.27 1.47
C THR A 99 15.32 -15.22 0.40
N THR A 100 15.42 -14.28 -0.53
CA THR A 100 14.61 -14.28 -1.75
C THR A 100 15.38 -14.94 -2.88
N SER A 101 14.69 -15.73 -3.70
CA SER A 101 15.29 -16.44 -4.83
C SER A 101 15.54 -15.54 -6.05
N MET A 102 14.84 -14.40 -6.16
CA MET A 102 14.84 -13.57 -7.37
C MET A 102 15.82 -12.39 -7.34
N VAL A 103 16.14 -11.83 -6.18
CA VAL A 103 16.88 -10.56 -6.10
C VAL A 103 17.96 -10.64 -5.03
N LYS A 104 19.17 -10.18 -5.37
CA LYS A 104 20.34 -10.20 -4.48
C LYS A 104 20.31 -9.02 -3.50
N VAL A 105 19.18 -8.82 -2.83
CA VAL A 105 19.00 -7.78 -1.81
C VAL A 105 18.66 -8.43 -0.46
N PRO A 106 19.03 -7.81 0.66
CA PRO A 106 18.59 -8.28 1.98
C PRO A 106 17.06 -8.32 2.04
N ALA A 107 16.50 -9.49 2.31
CA ALA A 107 15.08 -9.67 2.53
C ALA A 107 14.81 -10.03 3.99
N PHE A 108 13.65 -9.62 4.47
CA PHE A 108 13.30 -9.65 5.88
C PHE A 108 11.83 -10.02 6.04
N GLU A 109 11.54 -10.96 6.93
CA GLU A 109 10.19 -11.23 7.41
C GLU A 109 9.94 -10.41 8.69
N MET A 110 8.92 -9.57 8.65
CA MET A 110 8.62 -8.59 9.69
C MET A 110 7.61 -9.15 10.69
N LYS A 111 7.92 -9.05 12.00
CA LYS A 111 7.02 -9.42 13.09
C LYS A 111 6.23 -8.22 13.62
N SER A 112 6.92 -7.10 13.81
CA SER A 112 6.37 -5.84 14.31
C SER A 112 7.08 -4.66 13.65
N ILE A 113 6.38 -3.54 13.55
CA ILE A 113 6.90 -2.27 13.07
C ILE A 113 6.32 -1.14 13.92
N LYS A 114 7.14 -0.13 14.21
CA LYS A 114 6.74 1.07 14.96
C LYS A 114 7.37 2.31 14.35
N PRO A 115 6.67 3.46 14.38
CA PRO A 115 7.27 4.73 14.01
C PRO A 115 8.40 5.10 14.99
N LEU A 116 9.47 5.68 14.47
CA LEU A 116 10.58 6.22 15.24
C LEU A 116 10.59 7.74 15.11
N ASP A 117 10.56 8.47 16.23
CA ASP A 117 10.65 9.94 16.23
C ASP A 117 12.10 10.38 16.01
N ARG A 118 12.51 10.35 14.75
CA ARG A 118 13.82 10.75 14.27
C ARG A 118 13.65 11.73 13.13
N LYS A 119 14.34 12.87 13.21
CA LYS A 119 14.10 14.03 12.32
C LYS A 119 15.17 14.22 11.25
N ASP A 120 16.32 13.56 11.37
CA ASP A 120 17.35 13.63 10.33
C ASP A 120 16.95 12.84 9.09
N ASN A 121 17.48 13.23 7.94
CA ASN A 121 17.22 12.54 6.69
C ASN A 121 18.15 11.34 6.53
N ALA A 122 17.63 10.24 5.99
CA ALA A 122 18.46 9.11 5.58
C ALA A 122 19.42 9.54 4.44
N GLN A 123 20.60 8.94 4.41
CA GLN A 123 21.54 9.13 3.31
C GLN A 123 21.05 8.33 2.10
N ILE A 124 20.37 9.02 1.18
CA ILE A 124 19.89 8.46 -0.08
C ILE A 124 20.77 8.94 -1.24
N SER A 125 21.08 8.01 -2.14
CA SER A 125 21.75 8.32 -3.40
C SER A 125 20.74 8.83 -4.41
N ILE A 126 20.96 10.04 -4.92
CA ILE A 126 20.11 10.68 -5.91
C ILE A 126 20.77 10.52 -7.28
N LEU A 127 20.06 9.85 -8.18
CA LEU A 127 20.41 9.77 -9.61
C LEU A 127 19.53 10.77 -10.36
N SER A 128 20.18 11.72 -11.03
CA SER A 128 19.55 12.60 -12.01
C SER A 128 20.07 12.21 -13.39
N PHE A 129 19.18 12.08 -14.35
CA PHE A 129 19.54 11.79 -15.73
C PHE A 129 18.75 12.71 -16.66
N ASP A 130 19.37 13.05 -17.77
CA ASP A 130 18.82 13.89 -18.81
C ASP A 130 19.11 13.27 -20.18
N ILE A 131 18.13 13.33 -21.08
CA ILE A 131 18.18 12.66 -22.37
C ILE A 131 17.90 13.62 -23.50
N GLU A 132 18.70 13.52 -24.56
CA GLU A 132 18.55 14.34 -25.77
C GLU A 132 18.37 13.43 -26.99
N CYS A 133 17.33 13.72 -27.76
CA CYS A 133 16.89 12.91 -28.90
C CYS A 133 16.73 13.79 -30.15
N VAL A 134 17.33 13.38 -31.27
CA VAL A 134 17.11 14.05 -32.56
C VAL A 134 16.33 13.11 -33.47
N PRO A 135 15.10 13.46 -33.90
CA PRO A 135 14.28 12.61 -34.75
C PRO A 135 15.00 12.29 -36.06
N SER A 136 14.94 11.02 -36.48
CA SER A 136 15.46 10.60 -37.79
C SER A 136 14.60 11.12 -38.96
N ASP A 137 13.35 11.45 -38.68
CA ASP A 137 12.38 12.04 -39.60
C ASP A 137 11.56 13.08 -38.82
N SER A 138 11.58 14.34 -39.26
CA SER A 138 10.90 15.45 -38.58
C SER A 138 9.37 15.30 -38.54
N ASN A 139 8.79 14.45 -39.39
CA ASN A 139 7.35 14.17 -39.43
C ASN A 139 6.94 12.97 -38.58
N ARG A 140 7.86 12.34 -37.85
CA ARG A 140 7.57 11.19 -37.00
C ARG A 140 7.87 11.50 -35.53
N PRO A 141 7.08 10.93 -34.60
CA PRO A 141 7.44 10.93 -33.20
C PRO A 141 8.81 10.28 -32.97
N LEU A 142 9.49 10.69 -31.90
CA LEU A 142 10.77 10.11 -31.47
C LEU A 142 10.63 8.60 -31.25
N ASP A 143 11.59 7.82 -31.73
CA ASP A 143 11.67 6.37 -31.51
C ASP A 143 12.79 6.06 -30.50
N SER A 144 12.39 5.58 -29.32
CA SER A 144 13.32 5.16 -28.24
C SER A 144 14.45 4.23 -28.70
N ARG A 145 14.28 3.46 -29.77
CA ARG A 145 15.29 2.51 -30.29
C ARG A 145 16.29 3.12 -31.26
N ARG A 146 16.00 4.28 -31.82
CA ARG A 146 16.75 4.85 -32.96
C ARG A 146 17.16 6.30 -32.77
N THR A 147 16.60 6.98 -31.78
CA THR A 147 16.57 8.44 -31.75
C THR A 147 17.33 9.03 -30.56
N CYS A 148 17.84 8.21 -29.64
CA CYS A 148 18.68 8.70 -28.54
C CYS A 148 20.12 8.92 -29.03
N LEU A 149 20.59 10.17 -28.92
CA LEU A 149 21.94 10.56 -29.32
C LEU A 149 22.88 10.77 -28.15
N ARG A 150 22.35 11.32 -27.04
CA ARG A 150 23.15 11.60 -25.85
C ARG A 150 22.31 11.44 -24.60
N ALA A 151 22.89 10.81 -23.61
CA ALA A 151 22.42 10.83 -22.23
C ALA A 151 23.48 11.50 -21.37
N SER A 152 23.05 12.33 -20.43
CA SER A 152 23.91 12.82 -19.36
C SER A 152 23.36 12.34 -18.02
N SER A 153 24.24 12.12 -17.06
CA SER A 153 23.83 11.69 -15.72
C SER A 153 24.67 12.38 -14.67
N GLY A 154 24.01 12.73 -13.56
CA GLY A 154 24.64 13.23 -12.35
C GLY A 154 24.27 12.30 -11.20
N TRP A 155 25.27 11.96 -10.39
CA TRP A 155 25.09 11.17 -9.17
C TRP A 155 25.52 12.02 -7.99
N TRP A 156 24.63 12.20 -7.03
CA TRP A 156 24.90 12.94 -5.80
C TRP A 156 24.37 12.18 -4.61
N THR A 157 25.15 12.10 -3.55
CA THR A 157 24.69 11.61 -2.25
C THR A 157 24.50 12.81 -1.33
N ASN A 158 23.35 12.90 -0.66
CA ASN A 158 23.17 13.94 0.34
C ASN A 158 24.04 13.60 1.56
N THR A 159 25.25 14.19 1.64
CA THR A 159 26.07 14.11 2.85
C THR A 159 25.53 15.12 3.85
N THR A 160 24.75 14.66 4.82
CA THR A 160 24.51 15.46 6.03
C THR A 160 25.84 15.64 6.76
N PRO A 161 26.23 16.87 7.13
CA PRO A 161 27.36 17.06 8.03
C PRO A 161 26.97 16.46 9.39
N THR A 162 27.72 15.45 9.82
CA THR A 162 27.63 14.84 11.16
C THR A 162 28.03 15.83 12.23
#